data_AF-A0AAE8SIR5-F1
#
_entry.id   AF-A0AAE8SIR5-F1
#
_cell.length_a   1.000
_cell.length_b   1.000
_cell.length_c   1.000
_cell.angle_alpha   90.00
_cell.angle_beta   90.00
_cell.angle_gamma   90.00
#
_symmetry.space_group_name_H-M   'P 1'
#
loop_
_entity.id
_entity.type
_entity.pdbx_description
1 polymer ?
#
loop_
_entity_poly.entity_id
_entity_poly.type
_entity_poly.pdbx_seq_one_letter_code
_entity_poly.pdbx_strand_id
1 'polypeptide(L)'
;MELVCKIARRRIILVVAVFILCLIWLFASSSHHQFITNSSPLSSNHEAPKVSRLHYLIPSSIVNDAVCAGIVSALVNQYPIPTLIGYKGKNEFDSADHLAKLRVMNRYFNDLKAQDDDLVIIVDSFDVLAQLPAEVMIERYFEISRKSEQRLADQRGITIDQLYELGIRQTILYGAGKMCFIGSPNEPMCPLMPPSNSPRYKFGVKTENEDARFLDSRYLNSGTIIGPVGDIRNFVRAVLNLVMTDDAKVDPHDEDRVRIHHMDQWFTAQLYVRQEYHRALDMNDGQYPADLSNLASLPRPREGPEDATEFHVFVDFDSAFTQTQCRNELEIQFLKYKNHDLTASISGDFLQQGSVFRPYTIQMPSNLYRAFGRFAHMTGETVTPAPSL
;
A
#
# COMPACT_ATOMS: atom_id res chain seq x y z
N MET A 1 -5.25 72.65 26.97
CA MET A 1 -4.91 71.21 26.86
C MET A 1 -6.08 70.34 26.39
N GLU A 2 -7.35 70.73 26.58
CA GLU A 2 -8.51 69.96 26.09
C GLU A 2 -8.73 69.97 24.56
N LEU A 3 -8.31 71.02 23.85
CA LEU A 3 -8.56 71.15 22.41
C LEU A 3 -7.72 70.18 21.56
N VAL A 4 -6.48 69.91 21.98
CA VAL A 4 -5.54 69.02 21.30
C VAL A 4 -5.98 67.55 21.43
N CYS A 5 -6.58 67.18 22.57
CA CYS A 5 -7.08 65.83 22.82
C CYS A 5 -8.34 65.50 21.98
N LYS A 6 -9.23 66.47 21.74
CA LYS A 6 -10.39 66.31 20.85
C LYS A 6 -10.01 66.14 19.37
N ILE A 7 -8.95 66.82 18.91
CA ILE A 7 -8.47 66.71 17.53
C ILE A 7 -7.79 65.37 17.29
N ALA A 8 -6.97 64.87 18.23
CA ALA A 8 -6.36 63.55 18.16
C ALA A 8 -7.43 62.42 18.14
N ARG A 9 -8.45 62.53 18.99
CA ARG A 9 -9.55 61.54 19.04
C ARG A 9 -10.38 61.53 17.75
N ARG A 10 -10.64 62.68 17.14
CA ARG A 10 -11.29 62.77 15.82
C ARG A 10 -10.45 62.14 14.71
N ARG A 11 -9.13 62.34 14.71
CA ARG A 11 -8.23 61.73 13.71
C ARG A 11 -8.16 60.20 13.84
N ILE A 12 -8.12 59.68 15.06
CA ILE A 12 -8.13 58.23 15.30
C ILE A 12 -9.45 57.59 14.85
N ILE A 13 -10.60 58.22 15.15
CA ILE A 13 -11.91 57.73 14.69
C ILE A 13 -11.98 57.70 13.16
N LEU A 14 -11.42 58.72 12.50
CA LEU A 14 -11.41 58.82 11.03
C LEU A 14 -10.52 57.73 10.40
N VAL A 15 -9.35 57.46 10.99
CA VAL A 15 -8.45 56.38 10.53
C VAL A 15 -9.09 55.01 10.71
N VAL A 16 -9.74 54.75 11.86
CA VAL A 16 -10.44 53.49 12.11
C VAL A 16 -11.62 53.30 11.16
N ALA A 17 -12.40 54.36 10.91
CA ALA A 17 -13.52 54.31 9.96
C ALA A 17 -13.06 53.99 8.53
N VAL A 18 -11.94 54.61 8.07
CA VAL A 18 -11.35 54.31 6.76
C VAL A 18 -10.84 52.88 6.70
N PHE A 19 -10.22 52.37 7.76
CA PHE A 19 -9.74 50.98 7.81
C PHE A 19 -10.88 49.97 7.74
N ILE A 20 -11.98 50.21 8.45
CA ILE A 20 -13.20 49.38 8.40
C ILE A 20 -13.83 49.43 7.00
N LEU A 21 -13.91 50.61 6.37
CA LEU A 21 -14.42 50.75 5.00
C LEU A 21 -13.53 50.01 3.98
N CYS A 22 -12.21 50.05 4.14
CA CYS A 22 -11.28 49.27 3.29
C CYS A 22 -11.48 47.76 3.48
N LEU A 23 -11.69 47.28 4.71
CA LEU A 23 -11.97 45.87 4.97
C LEU A 23 -13.31 45.45 4.35
N ILE A 24 -14.37 46.25 4.51
CA ILE A 24 -15.67 45.99 3.88
C ILE A 24 -15.54 45.98 2.36
N TRP A 25 -14.73 46.88 1.77
CA TRP A 25 -14.48 46.90 0.33
C TRP A 25 -13.66 45.69 -0.14
N LEU A 26 -12.69 45.20 0.64
CA LEU A 26 -11.96 43.96 0.37
C LEU A 26 -12.86 42.72 0.42
N PHE A 27 -13.79 42.64 1.38
CA PHE A 27 -14.76 41.54 1.47
C PHE A 27 -15.88 41.65 0.40
N ALA A 28 -16.28 42.86 0.01
CA ALA A 28 -17.26 43.07 -1.06
C ALA A 28 -16.65 42.86 -2.45
N SER A 29 -15.37 43.19 -2.66
CA SER A 29 -14.66 42.95 -3.93
C SER A 29 -14.19 41.50 -4.10
N SER A 30 -13.93 40.77 -3.01
CA SER A 30 -13.66 39.32 -3.07
C SER A 30 -14.89 38.47 -3.40
N SER A 31 -16.09 39.07 -3.36
CA SER A 31 -17.34 38.41 -3.76
C SER A 31 -17.52 38.32 -5.30
N HIS A 32 -16.55 38.80 -6.10
CA HIS A 32 -16.63 38.80 -7.57
C HIS A 32 -15.71 37.82 -8.31
N HIS A 33 -15.06 36.88 -7.62
CA HIS A 33 -14.67 35.63 -8.29
C HIS A 33 -15.86 34.67 -8.27
N GLN A 34 -16.79 34.95 -9.20
CA GLN A 34 -17.68 33.96 -9.74
C GLN A 34 -16.82 32.81 -10.28
N PHE A 35 -16.64 31.81 -9.44
CA PHE A 35 -16.37 30.45 -9.88
C PHE A 35 -17.42 30.14 -10.94
N ILE A 36 -16.97 29.88 -12.17
CA ILE A 36 -17.81 29.42 -13.26
C ILE A 36 -18.48 28.13 -12.78
N THR A 37 -19.72 28.26 -12.36
CA THR A 37 -20.65 27.17 -12.11
C THR A 37 -21.95 27.57 -12.78
N ASN A 38 -22.57 26.61 -13.46
CA ASN A 38 -23.82 26.70 -14.22
C ASN A 38 -23.67 27.03 -15.71
N SER A 39 -22.99 26.16 -16.46
CA SER A 39 -23.65 25.61 -17.64
C SER A 39 -24.64 24.55 -17.16
N SER A 40 -25.94 24.82 -17.28
CA SER A 40 -26.95 23.77 -17.20
C SER A 40 -26.68 22.77 -18.32
N PRO A 41 -26.39 21.48 -18.05
CA PRO A 41 -26.43 20.50 -19.11
C PRO A 41 -27.90 20.26 -19.41
N LEU A 42 -28.31 20.70 -20.60
CA LEU A 42 -29.46 20.15 -21.30
C LEU A 42 -29.42 18.63 -21.12
N SER A 43 -30.52 18.08 -20.62
CA SER A 43 -30.72 16.64 -20.38
C SER A 43 -30.19 15.81 -21.54
N SER A 44 -29.04 15.17 -21.29
CA SER A 44 -28.46 14.11 -22.10
C SER A 44 -28.08 13.03 -21.10
N ASN A 45 -28.91 11.99 -20.97
CA ASN A 45 -28.70 10.82 -20.12
C ASN A 45 -27.56 9.93 -20.66
N HIS A 46 -26.37 10.51 -20.81
CA HIS A 46 -25.12 9.78 -20.85
C HIS A 46 -24.28 10.29 -19.69
N GLU A 47 -24.38 9.60 -18.55
CA GLU A 47 -23.37 9.72 -17.49
C GLU A 47 -22.00 9.53 -18.17
N ALA A 48 -21.16 10.56 -18.12
CA ALA A 48 -19.79 10.43 -18.57
C ALA A 48 -19.17 9.24 -17.82
N PRO A 49 -18.40 8.37 -18.48
CA PRO A 49 -17.80 7.23 -17.83
C PRO A 49 -17.00 7.71 -16.62
N LYS A 50 -17.37 7.22 -15.43
CA LYS A 50 -16.67 7.53 -14.19
C LYS A 50 -15.23 7.04 -14.32
N VAL A 51 -14.28 7.95 -14.15
CA VAL A 51 -12.85 7.61 -14.16
C VAL A 51 -12.42 7.32 -12.72
N SER A 52 -12.01 6.07 -12.47
CA SER A 52 -11.40 5.66 -11.20
C SER A 52 -10.12 6.47 -10.95
N ARG A 53 -9.93 6.92 -9.71
CA ARG A 53 -8.78 7.73 -9.27
C ARG A 53 -7.83 6.91 -8.43
N LEU A 54 -6.59 7.37 -8.36
CA LEU A 54 -5.59 6.85 -7.42
C LEU A 54 -5.55 7.72 -6.15
N HIS A 55 -5.52 7.08 -4.99
CA HIS A 55 -5.21 7.70 -3.70
C HIS A 55 -3.86 7.18 -3.20
N TYR A 56 -3.08 8.04 -2.55
CA TYR A 56 -1.82 7.65 -1.90
C TYR A 56 -1.88 8.06 -0.43
N LEU A 57 -2.00 7.07 0.46
CA LEU A 57 -2.25 7.28 1.88
C LEU A 57 -1.01 6.96 2.72
N ILE A 58 -0.72 7.84 3.67
CA ILE A 58 0.36 7.68 4.62
C ILE A 58 -0.25 7.74 6.03
N PRO A 59 -0.43 6.61 6.73
CA PRO A 59 -0.90 6.58 8.11
C PRO A 59 0.18 7.09 9.06
N SER A 60 -0.06 8.20 9.76
CA SER A 60 0.85 8.72 10.79
C SER A 60 0.19 9.73 11.72
N SER A 61 0.48 9.66 13.03
CA SER A 61 0.09 10.70 13.98
C SER A 61 1.07 11.88 14.01
N ILE A 62 2.30 11.69 13.50
CA ILE A 62 3.39 12.68 13.51
C ILE A 62 3.99 12.92 12.13
N VAL A 63 4.74 14.02 11.99
CA VAL A 63 5.53 14.32 10.80
C VAL A 63 6.98 14.55 11.24
N ASN A 64 7.90 13.78 10.66
CA ASN A 64 9.34 13.91 10.86
C ASN A 64 10.06 13.84 9.50
N ASP A 65 11.38 13.90 9.51
CA ASP A 65 12.19 13.90 8.28
C ASP A 65 11.94 12.67 7.39
N ALA A 66 11.69 11.50 8.00
CA ALA A 66 11.40 10.28 7.26
C ALA A 66 10.04 10.33 6.56
N VAL A 67 8.99 10.81 7.27
CA VAL A 67 7.67 11.06 6.67
C VAL A 67 7.79 12.06 5.51
N CYS A 68 8.56 13.13 5.69
CA CYS A 68 8.82 14.12 4.65
C CYS A 68 9.53 13.49 3.44
N ALA A 69 10.54 12.63 3.66
CA ALA A 69 11.23 11.92 2.59
C ALA A 69 10.27 11.01 1.80
N GLY A 70 9.38 10.28 2.49
CA GLY A 70 8.32 9.48 1.88
C GLY A 70 7.40 10.32 0.99
N ILE A 71 6.88 11.44 1.51
CA ILE A 71 6.03 12.38 0.76
C ILE A 71 6.75 12.92 -0.49
N VAL A 72 7.98 13.41 -0.33
CA VAL A 72 8.75 13.98 -1.45
C VAL A 72 9.04 12.91 -2.51
N SER A 73 9.40 11.69 -2.09
CA SER A 73 9.65 10.59 -3.02
C SER A 73 8.41 10.24 -3.86
N ALA A 74 7.21 10.26 -3.26
CA ALA A 74 5.96 10.03 -3.97
C ALA A 74 5.65 11.18 -4.95
N LEU A 75 5.82 12.44 -4.52
CA LEU A 75 5.58 13.60 -5.39
C LEU A 75 6.52 13.61 -6.62
N VAL A 76 7.81 13.34 -6.42
CA VAL A 76 8.79 13.24 -7.52
C VAL A 76 8.44 12.13 -8.50
N ASN A 77 7.82 11.04 -8.01
CA ASN A 77 7.36 9.92 -8.83
C ASN A 77 5.90 10.07 -9.32
N GLN A 78 5.36 11.30 -9.37
CA GLN A 78 4.06 11.63 -9.96
C GLN A 78 2.88 10.87 -9.33
N TYR A 79 2.98 10.52 -8.05
CA TYR A 79 1.81 10.07 -7.30
C TYR A 79 0.86 11.26 -7.07
N PRO A 80 -0.44 10.99 -6.90
CA PRO A 80 -1.37 11.97 -6.34
C PRO A 80 -0.82 12.55 -5.05
N ILE A 81 -1.20 13.78 -4.73
CA ILE A 81 -0.75 14.45 -3.50
C ILE A 81 -0.98 13.51 -2.30
N PRO A 82 0.10 13.06 -1.62
CA PRO A 82 -0.04 12.12 -0.52
C PRO A 82 -0.96 12.66 0.57
N THR A 83 -1.89 11.83 1.01
CA THR A 83 -2.81 12.17 2.10
C THR A 83 -2.32 11.54 3.39
N LEU A 84 -1.89 12.38 4.32
CA LEU A 84 -1.55 11.96 5.68
C LEU A 84 -2.83 11.67 6.46
N ILE A 85 -3.07 10.42 6.83
CA ILE A 85 -4.24 10.02 7.61
C ILE A 85 -3.84 9.78 9.06
N GLY A 86 -4.67 10.23 10.00
CA GLY A 86 -4.39 10.06 11.43
C GLY A 86 -3.53 11.16 12.07
N TYR A 87 -3.21 12.23 11.35
CA TYR A 87 -2.35 13.32 11.87
C TYR A 87 -2.85 13.88 13.20
N LYS A 88 -1.93 14.03 14.17
CA LYS A 88 -2.20 14.40 15.57
C LYS A 88 -3.17 13.46 16.29
N GLY A 89 -3.33 12.24 15.80
CA GLY A 89 -4.02 11.18 16.51
C GLY A 89 -3.40 10.94 17.90
N LYS A 90 -4.24 10.60 18.86
CA LYS A 90 -3.86 10.30 20.25
C LYS A 90 -4.50 8.98 20.65
N ASN A 91 -4.01 8.37 21.73
CA ASN A 91 -4.53 7.11 22.27
C ASN A 91 -4.51 6.02 21.19
N GLU A 92 -5.65 5.37 20.93
CA GLU A 92 -5.82 4.33 19.91
C GLU A 92 -5.52 4.78 18.46
N PHE A 93 -5.41 6.09 18.21
CA PHE A 93 -5.06 6.67 16.91
C PHE A 93 -3.62 7.21 16.87
N ASP A 94 -2.83 7.02 17.92
CA ASP A 94 -1.42 7.38 17.91
C ASP A 94 -0.61 6.32 17.14
N SER A 95 0.27 6.72 16.22
CA SER A 95 1.08 5.77 15.43
C SER A 95 2.10 4.98 16.26
N ALA A 96 2.24 5.27 17.56
CA ALA A 96 2.93 4.39 18.51
C ALA A 96 2.18 3.07 18.77
N ASP A 97 0.85 3.07 18.60
CA ASP A 97 0.04 1.85 18.61
C ASP A 97 0.01 1.28 17.18
N HIS A 98 0.57 0.08 17.01
CA HIS A 98 0.64 -0.60 15.73
C HIS A 98 -0.75 -0.87 15.12
N LEU A 99 -1.83 -0.93 15.92
CA LEU A 99 -3.22 -1.04 15.43
C LEU A 99 -3.83 0.29 14.97
N ALA A 100 -3.21 1.44 15.32
CA ALA A 100 -3.72 2.75 14.93
C ALA A 100 -3.84 2.88 13.42
N LYS A 101 -2.91 2.29 12.66
CA LYS A 101 -2.94 2.23 11.19
C LYS A 101 -4.28 1.69 10.67
N LEU A 102 -4.72 0.54 11.17
CA LEU A 102 -6.00 -0.08 10.77
C LEU A 102 -7.19 0.81 11.15
N ARG A 103 -7.16 1.41 12.34
CA ARG A 103 -8.25 2.29 12.83
C ARG A 103 -8.37 3.56 11.99
N VAL A 104 -7.25 4.21 11.63
CA VAL A 104 -7.27 5.42 10.80
C VAL A 104 -7.64 5.11 9.35
N MET A 105 -7.23 3.95 8.82
CA MET A 105 -7.67 3.45 7.52
C MET A 105 -9.19 3.24 7.49
N ASN A 106 -9.74 2.53 8.48
CA ASN A 106 -11.19 2.30 8.57
C ASN A 106 -11.97 3.63 8.62
N ARG A 107 -11.51 4.60 9.43
CA ARG A 107 -12.12 5.93 9.49
C ARG A 107 -12.10 6.61 8.12
N TYR A 108 -10.94 6.65 7.46
CA TYR A 108 -10.80 7.29 6.15
C TYR A 108 -11.70 6.65 5.09
N PHE A 109 -11.75 5.31 5.01
CA PHE A 109 -12.56 4.63 4.01
C PHE A 109 -14.06 4.77 4.25
N ASN A 110 -14.51 4.94 5.49
CA ASN A 110 -15.91 5.22 5.79
C ASN A 110 -16.39 6.56 5.22
N ASP A 111 -15.48 7.49 4.94
CA ASP A 111 -15.79 8.79 4.32
C ASP A 111 -15.76 8.73 2.77
N LEU A 112 -15.22 7.65 2.17
CA LEU A 112 -15.06 7.48 0.72
C LEU A 112 -16.10 6.56 0.05
N LYS A 113 -17.30 6.40 0.62
CA LYS A 113 -18.29 5.38 0.18
C LYS A 113 -18.69 5.42 -1.31
N ALA A 114 -18.54 6.55 -1.99
CA ALA A 114 -18.90 6.69 -3.41
C ALA A 114 -17.75 6.31 -4.38
N GLN A 115 -16.63 5.80 -3.87
CA GLN A 115 -15.36 5.66 -4.59
C GLN A 115 -14.80 4.24 -4.47
N ASP A 116 -15.66 3.22 -4.41
CA ASP A 116 -15.23 1.84 -4.15
C ASP A 116 -14.34 1.26 -5.26
N ASP A 117 -14.47 1.80 -6.48
CA ASP A 117 -13.67 1.51 -7.67
C ASP A 117 -12.39 2.34 -7.79
N ASP A 118 -12.18 3.36 -6.94
CA ASP A 118 -10.91 4.07 -6.86
C ASP A 118 -9.82 3.12 -6.34
N LEU A 119 -8.60 3.25 -6.88
CA LEU A 119 -7.43 2.52 -6.42
C LEU A 119 -6.78 3.28 -5.27
N VAL A 120 -6.30 2.59 -4.25
CA VAL A 120 -5.54 3.20 -3.17
C VAL A 120 -4.22 2.46 -2.95
N ILE A 121 -3.15 3.23 -2.78
CA ILE A 121 -1.85 2.76 -2.28
C ILE A 121 -1.70 3.27 -0.84
N ILE A 122 -1.40 2.37 0.08
CA ILE A 122 -1.11 2.70 1.48
C ILE A 122 0.33 2.28 1.77
N VAL A 123 1.10 3.18 2.37
CA VAL A 123 2.48 2.91 2.76
C VAL A 123 2.73 3.29 4.21
N ASP A 124 3.63 2.56 4.87
CA ASP A 124 4.17 2.97 6.17
C ASP A 124 4.89 4.31 6.05
N SER A 125 4.82 5.08 7.14
CA SER A 125 5.16 6.50 7.12
C SER A 125 6.63 6.79 7.41
N PHE A 126 7.37 5.84 8.00
CA PHE A 126 8.72 6.09 8.50
C PHE A 126 9.84 5.46 7.68
N ASP A 127 9.54 4.50 6.82
CA ASP A 127 10.57 3.66 6.17
C ASP A 127 10.20 3.21 4.74
N VAL A 128 9.24 3.87 4.10
CA VAL A 128 8.87 3.61 2.69
C VAL A 128 9.20 4.81 1.81
N LEU A 129 9.91 4.54 0.71
CA LEU A 129 10.22 5.52 -0.34
C LEU A 129 9.67 5.03 -1.69
N ALA A 130 8.92 5.88 -2.38
CA ALA A 130 8.53 5.63 -3.76
C ALA A 130 9.74 5.84 -4.67
N GLN A 131 10.11 4.81 -5.44
CA GLN A 131 11.26 4.85 -6.35
C GLN A 131 10.88 4.83 -7.83
N LEU A 132 9.63 4.45 -8.14
CA LEU A 132 9.13 4.32 -9.50
C LEU A 132 7.86 5.17 -9.70
N PRO A 133 7.62 5.69 -10.92
CA PRO A 133 6.44 6.47 -11.23
C PRO A 133 5.12 5.74 -10.95
N ALA A 134 4.10 6.47 -10.50
CA ALA A 134 2.80 5.91 -10.14
C ALA A 134 2.17 5.06 -11.26
N GLU A 135 2.26 5.51 -12.51
CA GLU A 135 1.72 4.77 -13.66
C GLU A 135 2.38 3.39 -13.86
N VAL A 136 3.69 3.28 -13.60
CA VAL A 136 4.42 2.00 -13.67
C VAL A 136 3.94 1.07 -12.57
N MET A 137 3.68 1.60 -11.37
CA MET A 137 3.20 0.80 -10.25
C MET A 137 1.77 0.32 -10.45
N ILE A 138 0.89 1.13 -11.05
CA ILE A 138 -0.46 0.72 -11.44
C ILE A 138 -0.40 -0.40 -12.49
N GLU A 139 0.43 -0.25 -13.53
CA GLU A 139 0.63 -1.28 -14.56
C GLU A 139 1.07 -2.60 -13.93
N ARG A 140 2.07 -2.56 -13.05
CA ARG A 140 2.57 -3.74 -12.35
C ARG A 140 1.52 -4.38 -11.46
N TYR A 141 0.73 -3.60 -10.72
CA TYR A 141 -0.34 -4.12 -9.88
C TYR A 141 -1.32 -5.00 -10.69
N PHE A 142 -1.81 -4.49 -11.82
CA PHE A 142 -2.72 -5.26 -12.68
C PHE A 142 -2.04 -6.48 -13.31
N GLU A 143 -0.75 -6.39 -13.66
CA GLU A 143 0.00 -7.53 -14.19
C GLU A 143 0.17 -8.64 -13.14
N ILE A 144 0.55 -8.29 -11.91
CA ILE A 144 0.75 -9.22 -10.79
C ILE A 144 -0.60 -9.88 -10.43
N SER A 145 -1.66 -9.08 -10.32
CA SER A 145 -3.03 -9.57 -10.08
C SER A 145 -3.44 -10.62 -11.12
N ARG A 146 -3.36 -10.28 -12.42
CA ARG A 146 -3.71 -11.20 -13.51
C ARG A 146 -2.86 -12.47 -13.51
N LYS A 147 -1.54 -12.38 -13.25
CA LYS A 147 -0.66 -13.54 -13.13
C LYS A 147 -1.04 -14.43 -11.93
N SER A 148 -1.41 -13.82 -10.82
CA SER A 148 -1.82 -14.53 -9.61
C SER A 148 -3.15 -15.26 -9.82
N GLU A 149 -4.13 -14.62 -10.44
CA GLU A 149 -5.42 -15.23 -10.79
C GLU A 149 -5.26 -16.37 -11.79
N GLN A 150 -4.41 -16.20 -12.81
CA GLN A 150 -4.08 -17.30 -13.74
C GLN A 150 -3.50 -18.50 -13.01
N ARG A 151 -2.53 -18.30 -12.08
CA ARG A 151 -1.96 -19.40 -11.29
C ARG A 151 -3.03 -20.11 -10.45
N LEU A 152 -3.96 -19.37 -9.84
CA LEU A 152 -5.07 -19.95 -9.07
C LEU A 152 -6.04 -20.76 -9.93
N ALA A 153 -6.32 -20.29 -11.15
CA ALA A 153 -7.14 -21.01 -12.13
C ALA A 153 -6.44 -22.30 -12.59
N ASP A 154 -5.14 -22.22 -12.89
CA ASP A 154 -4.31 -23.36 -13.30
C ASP A 154 -4.26 -24.44 -12.21
N GLN A 155 -4.07 -24.04 -10.94
CA GLN A 155 -4.08 -24.96 -9.78
C GLN A 155 -5.41 -25.72 -9.63
N ARG A 156 -6.52 -25.13 -10.08
CA ARG A 156 -7.86 -25.72 -10.03
C ARG A 156 -8.24 -26.46 -11.31
N GLY A 157 -7.45 -26.35 -12.38
CA GLY A 157 -7.80 -26.89 -13.69
C GLY A 157 -9.03 -26.22 -14.32
N ILE A 158 -9.27 -24.93 -14.02
CA ILE A 158 -10.41 -24.15 -14.53
C ILE A 158 -9.94 -22.92 -15.30
N THR A 159 -10.86 -22.26 -15.99
CA THR A 159 -10.62 -20.96 -16.65
C THR A 159 -10.67 -19.80 -15.64
N ILE A 160 -10.12 -18.64 -16.02
CA ILE A 160 -10.25 -17.42 -15.21
C ILE A 160 -11.72 -17.04 -15.00
N ASP A 161 -12.56 -17.15 -16.02
CA ASP A 161 -13.99 -16.82 -15.89
C ASP A 161 -14.70 -17.73 -14.88
N GLN A 162 -14.34 -19.01 -14.83
CA GLN A 162 -14.85 -19.93 -13.81
C GLN A 162 -14.30 -19.64 -12.41
N LEU A 163 -13.00 -19.27 -12.29
CA LEU A 163 -12.44 -18.77 -11.05
C LEU A 163 -13.26 -17.56 -10.55
N TYR A 164 -13.69 -16.74 -11.51
CA TYR A 164 -14.45 -15.56 -11.23
C TYR A 164 -15.89 -15.82 -10.77
N GLU A 165 -16.54 -16.83 -11.33
CA GLU A 165 -17.85 -17.35 -10.90
C GLU A 165 -17.82 -17.92 -9.47
N LEU A 166 -16.66 -18.45 -9.04
CA LEU A 166 -16.44 -18.87 -7.65
C LEU A 166 -16.25 -17.69 -6.67
N GLY A 167 -16.30 -16.44 -7.16
CA GLY A 167 -16.10 -15.25 -6.35
C GLY A 167 -14.64 -15.01 -5.94
N ILE A 168 -13.68 -15.72 -6.53
CA ILE A 168 -12.26 -15.58 -6.22
C ILE A 168 -11.66 -14.50 -7.13
N ARG A 169 -10.88 -13.60 -6.54
CA ARG A 169 -10.07 -12.57 -7.20
C ARG A 169 -8.76 -12.37 -6.46
N GLN A 170 -7.84 -11.62 -7.05
CA GLN A 170 -6.61 -11.15 -6.40
C GLN A 170 -6.54 -9.62 -6.52
N THR A 171 -7.25 -8.90 -5.65
CA THR A 171 -7.40 -7.43 -5.73
C THR A 171 -6.63 -6.68 -4.65
N ILE A 172 -6.38 -7.26 -3.49
CA ILE A 172 -5.65 -6.61 -2.39
C ILE A 172 -4.23 -7.18 -2.33
N LEU A 173 -3.28 -6.44 -2.90
CA LEU A 173 -1.88 -6.82 -2.92
C LEU A 173 -1.15 -6.24 -1.71
N TYR A 174 -0.53 -7.11 -0.94
CA TYR A 174 0.40 -6.76 0.13
C TYR A 174 1.86 -6.99 -0.30
N GLY A 175 2.77 -6.25 0.33
CA GLY A 175 4.20 -6.54 0.22
C GLY A 175 4.59 -7.90 0.81
N ALA A 176 5.79 -8.37 0.49
CA ALA A 176 6.33 -9.65 0.95
C ALA A 176 7.63 -9.48 1.73
N GLY A 177 7.79 -10.23 2.82
CA GLY A 177 9.02 -10.33 3.60
C GLY A 177 9.51 -11.76 3.77
N LYS A 178 10.79 -11.91 4.15
CA LYS A 178 11.41 -13.22 4.43
C LYS A 178 11.13 -13.76 5.83
N MET A 179 10.70 -12.88 6.73
CA MET A 179 10.44 -13.22 8.13
C MET A 179 8.95 -13.33 8.39
N CYS A 180 8.57 -14.41 9.05
CA CYS A 180 7.26 -14.52 9.68
C CYS A 180 7.38 -14.02 11.12
N PHE A 181 6.61 -13.00 11.46
CA PHE A 181 6.62 -12.41 12.81
C PHE A 181 5.53 -13.07 13.66
N ILE A 182 5.91 -14.04 14.49
CA ILE A 182 5.05 -14.81 15.40
C ILE A 182 5.70 -14.96 16.77
N GLY A 183 4.89 -15.24 17.80
CA GLY A 183 5.37 -15.59 19.13
C GLY A 183 5.87 -17.04 19.23
N SER A 184 5.30 -17.95 18.44
CA SER A 184 5.62 -19.39 18.49
C SER A 184 5.60 -20.08 17.12
N PRO A 185 6.61 -20.93 16.80
CA PRO A 185 6.73 -21.63 15.50
C PRO A 185 5.56 -22.57 15.18
N ASN A 186 4.76 -22.96 16.18
CA ASN A 186 3.60 -23.83 16.00
C ASN A 186 2.30 -23.06 15.73
N GLU A 187 2.34 -21.72 15.71
CA GLU A 187 1.18 -20.91 15.29
C GLU A 187 0.86 -21.18 13.81
N PRO A 188 -0.43 -21.34 13.44
CA PRO A 188 -0.83 -21.73 12.09
C PRO A 188 -0.38 -20.74 11.01
N MET A 189 -0.10 -19.48 11.37
CA MET A 189 0.13 -18.40 10.42
C MET A 189 1.31 -18.67 9.47
N CYS A 190 2.48 -19.09 9.98
CA CYS A 190 3.67 -19.25 9.14
C CYS A 190 3.66 -20.54 8.32
N PRO A 191 3.31 -21.72 8.89
CA PRO A 191 3.32 -22.97 8.14
C PRO A 191 2.26 -23.05 7.05
N LEU A 192 1.12 -22.36 7.23
CA LEU A 192 0.01 -22.35 6.26
C LEU A 192 0.10 -21.22 5.23
N MET A 193 1.09 -20.33 5.33
CA MET A 193 1.34 -19.31 4.31
C MET A 193 1.74 -19.98 2.99
N PRO A 194 1.17 -19.57 1.83
CA PRO A 194 1.53 -20.17 0.55
C PRO A 194 3.04 -20.10 0.26
N PRO A 195 3.58 -21.08 -0.49
CA PRO A 195 4.94 -20.97 -1.01
C PRO A 195 5.06 -19.78 -1.96
N SER A 196 6.27 -19.21 -2.05
CA SER A 196 6.55 -18.16 -3.02
C SER A 196 6.56 -18.71 -4.46
N ASN A 197 6.54 -17.82 -5.46
CA ASN A 197 6.75 -18.21 -6.86
C ASN A 197 8.24 -18.38 -7.23
N SER A 198 9.16 -18.16 -6.28
CA SER A 198 10.59 -18.26 -6.55
C SER A 198 10.99 -19.72 -6.85
N PRO A 199 12.02 -19.92 -7.70
CA PRO A 199 12.58 -21.25 -7.90
C PRO A 199 13.07 -21.84 -6.58
N ARG A 200 12.73 -23.12 -6.32
CA ARG A 200 13.05 -23.85 -5.08
C ARG A 200 14.53 -23.77 -4.62
N TYR A 201 15.45 -23.57 -5.57
CA TYR A 201 16.90 -23.50 -5.28
C TYR A 201 17.50 -22.16 -5.73
N LYS A 202 16.76 -21.05 -5.53
CA LYS A 202 17.18 -19.68 -5.92
C LYS A 202 18.62 -19.36 -5.51
N PHE A 203 19.05 -19.80 -4.32
CA PHE A 203 20.40 -19.56 -3.77
C PHE A 203 21.29 -20.83 -3.77
N GLY A 204 20.98 -21.81 -4.62
CA GLY A 204 21.68 -23.09 -4.65
C GLY A 204 21.66 -23.80 -3.30
N VAL A 205 22.83 -24.27 -2.84
CA VAL A 205 22.99 -24.99 -1.55
C VAL A 205 22.69 -24.14 -0.31
N LYS A 206 22.57 -22.82 -0.47
CA LYS A 206 22.21 -21.92 0.64
C LYS A 206 20.69 -21.75 0.78
N THR A 207 19.90 -22.15 -0.22
CA THR A 207 18.43 -22.09 -0.13
C THR A 207 17.97 -22.99 1.01
N GLU A 208 17.05 -22.52 1.84
CA GLU A 208 16.53 -23.25 3.02
C GLU A 208 17.57 -23.49 4.15
N ASN A 209 18.64 -22.69 4.24
CA ASN A 209 19.51 -22.70 5.43
C ASN A 209 18.91 -21.85 6.58
N GLU A 210 19.56 -21.86 7.75
CA GLU A 210 19.12 -21.09 8.94
C GLU A 210 19.24 -19.56 8.77
N ASP A 211 19.91 -19.08 7.73
CA ASP A 211 20.10 -17.65 7.50
C ASP A 211 18.96 -17.09 6.66
N ALA A 212 18.13 -16.27 7.32
CA ALA A 212 16.95 -15.64 6.75
C ALA A 212 17.20 -14.90 5.42
N ARG A 213 18.44 -14.47 5.14
CA ARG A 213 18.80 -13.83 3.87
C ARG A 213 18.65 -14.75 2.65
N PHE A 214 18.69 -16.06 2.84
CA PHE A 214 18.55 -17.07 1.77
C PHE A 214 17.17 -17.73 1.73
N LEU A 215 16.22 -17.25 2.54
CA LEU A 215 14.81 -17.64 2.46
C LEU A 215 14.10 -16.88 1.34
N ASP A 216 12.95 -17.37 0.90
CA ASP A 216 12.09 -16.62 -0.01
C ASP A 216 11.30 -15.53 0.72
N SER A 217 11.04 -14.42 0.03
CA SER A 217 10.06 -13.44 0.47
C SER A 217 8.66 -14.00 0.21
N ARG A 218 8.02 -14.54 1.24
CA ARG A 218 6.68 -15.16 1.15
C ARG A 218 5.69 -14.73 2.21
N TYR A 219 6.17 -14.15 3.30
CA TYR A 219 5.28 -13.75 4.38
C TYR A 219 4.69 -12.38 4.09
N LEU A 220 3.39 -12.22 4.33
CA LEU A 220 2.70 -10.95 4.18
C LEU A 220 3.40 -9.87 5.01
N ASN A 221 3.75 -8.76 4.37
CA ASN A 221 4.23 -7.56 5.02
C ASN A 221 3.15 -6.46 4.94
N SER A 222 2.70 -5.95 6.09
CA SER A 222 1.59 -4.99 6.13
C SER A 222 2.01 -3.57 5.72
N GLY A 223 3.31 -3.30 5.59
CA GLY A 223 3.84 -1.94 5.41
C GLY A 223 3.49 -1.30 4.07
N THR A 224 3.06 -2.09 3.09
CA THR A 224 2.66 -1.60 1.76
C THR A 224 1.44 -2.39 1.26
N ILE A 225 0.45 -1.66 0.74
CA ILE A 225 -0.84 -2.21 0.29
C ILE A 225 -1.27 -1.46 -0.97
N ILE A 226 -1.82 -2.18 -1.95
CA ILE A 226 -2.53 -1.60 -3.09
C ILE A 226 -3.78 -2.41 -3.42
N GLY A 227 -4.87 -1.73 -3.74
CA GLY A 227 -6.12 -2.37 -4.15
C GLY A 227 -7.29 -1.39 -4.23
N PRO A 228 -8.47 -1.85 -4.69
CA PRO A 228 -9.67 -1.03 -4.72
C PRO A 228 -10.09 -0.61 -3.32
N VAL A 229 -10.58 0.63 -3.18
CA VAL A 229 -11.03 1.19 -1.90
C VAL A 229 -12.13 0.32 -1.27
N GLY A 230 -13.06 -0.21 -2.07
CA GLY A 230 -14.14 -1.07 -1.58
C GLY A 230 -13.62 -2.35 -0.91
N ASP A 231 -12.70 -3.04 -1.59
CA ASP A 231 -12.14 -4.32 -1.13
C ASP A 231 -11.29 -4.11 0.13
N ILE A 232 -10.39 -3.12 0.11
CA ILE A 232 -9.56 -2.79 1.28
C ILE A 232 -10.43 -2.37 2.45
N ARG A 233 -11.49 -1.59 2.24
CA ARG A 233 -12.42 -1.21 3.32
C ARG A 233 -13.06 -2.43 3.97
N ASN A 234 -13.54 -3.38 3.16
CA ASN A 234 -14.17 -4.59 3.67
C ASN A 234 -13.17 -5.46 4.44
N PHE A 235 -11.95 -5.60 3.90
CA PHE A 235 -10.90 -6.37 4.56
C PHE A 235 -10.45 -5.73 5.88
N VAL A 236 -10.20 -4.42 5.91
CA VAL A 236 -9.81 -3.69 7.14
C VAL A 236 -10.87 -3.83 8.24
N ARG A 237 -12.16 -3.80 7.88
CA ARG A 237 -13.24 -4.06 8.86
C ARG A 237 -13.19 -5.49 9.39
N ALA A 238 -12.94 -6.48 8.54
CA ALA A 238 -12.78 -7.85 8.97
C ALA A 238 -11.57 -8.02 9.92
N VAL A 239 -10.44 -7.37 9.62
CA VAL A 239 -9.25 -7.35 10.49
C VAL A 239 -9.59 -6.71 11.84
N LEU A 240 -10.25 -5.55 11.87
CA LEU A 240 -10.65 -4.89 13.13
C LEU A 240 -11.66 -5.72 13.93
N ASN A 241 -12.58 -6.44 13.27
CA ASN A 241 -13.48 -7.37 13.97
C ASN A 241 -12.71 -8.54 14.61
N LEU A 242 -11.65 -9.03 13.95
CA LEU A 242 -10.77 -10.05 14.50
C LEU A 242 -10.03 -9.51 15.74
N VAL A 243 -9.46 -8.30 15.65
CA VAL A 243 -8.83 -7.60 16.78
C VAL A 243 -9.79 -7.52 17.97
N MET A 244 -11.01 -7.01 17.77
CA MET A 244 -11.99 -6.86 18.86
C MET A 244 -12.38 -8.20 19.51
N THR A 245 -12.49 -9.26 18.71
CA THR A 245 -12.84 -10.61 19.21
C THR A 245 -11.70 -11.23 20.01
N ASP A 246 -10.48 -10.91 19.63
CA ASP A 246 -9.26 -11.41 20.24
C ASP A 246 -8.91 -10.64 21.52
N ASP A 247 -8.99 -9.31 21.52
CA ASP A 247 -8.83 -8.44 22.70
C ASP A 247 -9.73 -8.87 23.86
N ALA A 248 -10.93 -9.37 23.56
CA ALA A 248 -11.86 -9.89 24.58
C ALA A 248 -11.37 -11.16 25.31
N LYS A 249 -10.31 -11.81 24.80
CA LYS A 249 -9.78 -13.10 25.30
C LYS A 249 -8.35 -13.00 25.84
N VAL A 250 -7.64 -11.91 25.56
CA VAL A 250 -6.25 -11.72 26.02
C VAL A 250 -6.26 -11.31 27.50
N ASP A 251 -5.47 -12.01 28.33
CA ASP A 251 -5.20 -11.56 29.70
C ASP A 251 -4.32 -10.30 29.63
N PRO A 252 -4.77 -9.15 30.15
CA PRO A 252 -4.00 -7.91 30.12
C PRO A 252 -2.67 -7.97 30.89
N HIS A 253 -2.42 -9.03 31.68
CA HIS A 253 -1.15 -9.24 32.39
C HIS A 253 -0.13 -10.10 31.61
N ASP A 254 -0.49 -10.66 30.45
CA ASP A 254 0.44 -11.40 29.58
C ASP A 254 1.12 -10.42 28.61
N GLU A 255 2.19 -9.77 29.08
CA GLU A 255 2.89 -8.70 28.33
C GLU A 255 3.41 -9.18 26.95
N ASP A 256 3.81 -10.45 26.82
CA ASP A 256 4.30 -11.01 25.56
C ASP A 256 3.15 -11.22 24.56
N ARG A 257 2.01 -11.74 25.02
CA ARG A 257 0.80 -11.80 24.18
C ARG A 257 0.31 -10.42 23.84
N VAL A 258 0.19 -9.51 24.79
CA VAL A 258 -0.21 -8.12 24.52
C VAL A 258 0.70 -7.50 23.45
N ARG A 259 2.02 -7.68 23.50
CA ARG A 259 2.91 -7.13 22.46
C ARG A 259 2.64 -7.68 21.05
N ILE A 260 2.48 -8.99 20.90
CA ILE A 260 2.26 -9.64 19.60
C ILE A 260 0.86 -9.31 19.05
N HIS A 261 -0.13 -9.26 19.95
CA HIS A 261 -1.53 -8.98 19.66
C HIS A 261 -1.83 -7.48 19.45
N HIS A 262 -0.81 -6.65 19.30
CA HIS A 262 -0.95 -5.26 18.85
C HIS A 262 -0.39 -5.05 17.44
N MET A 263 0.13 -6.06 16.75
CA MET A 263 0.71 -5.91 15.41
C MET A 263 -0.37 -5.99 14.31
N ASP A 264 -0.54 -4.93 13.52
CA ASP A 264 -1.42 -4.91 12.34
C ASP A 264 -1.11 -6.06 11.37
N GLN A 265 0.17 -6.37 11.16
CA GLN A 265 0.62 -7.44 10.29
C GLN A 265 0.13 -8.82 10.75
N TRP A 266 0.11 -9.08 12.07
CA TRP A 266 -0.27 -10.38 12.60
C TRP A 266 -1.74 -10.68 12.32
N PHE A 267 -2.65 -9.75 12.65
CA PHE A 267 -4.08 -9.92 12.36
C PHE A 267 -4.38 -9.98 10.86
N THR A 268 -3.70 -9.16 10.08
CA THR A 268 -3.84 -9.15 8.62
C THR A 268 -3.42 -10.50 8.03
N ALA A 269 -2.27 -11.02 8.45
CA ALA A 269 -1.75 -12.30 8.00
C ALA A 269 -2.62 -13.48 8.46
N GLN A 270 -3.27 -13.41 9.63
CA GLN A 270 -4.22 -14.44 10.05
C GLN A 270 -5.43 -14.57 9.12
N LEU A 271 -6.01 -13.45 8.67
CA LEU A 271 -7.12 -13.52 7.72
C LEU A 271 -6.67 -14.00 6.35
N TYR A 272 -5.48 -13.58 5.89
CA TYR A 272 -4.91 -14.10 4.65
C TYR A 272 -4.66 -15.62 4.73
N VAL A 273 -4.06 -16.10 5.83
CA VAL A 273 -3.85 -17.54 6.04
C VAL A 273 -5.17 -18.29 6.13
N ARG A 274 -6.19 -17.73 6.77
CA ARG A 274 -7.53 -18.31 6.79
C ARG A 274 -8.10 -18.44 5.37
N GLN A 275 -7.95 -17.41 4.54
CA GLN A 275 -8.34 -17.46 3.13
C GLN A 275 -7.64 -18.62 2.40
N GLU A 276 -6.31 -18.69 2.48
CA GLU A 276 -5.53 -19.72 1.76
C GLU A 276 -5.80 -21.13 2.28
N TYR A 277 -6.01 -21.28 3.60
CA TYR A 277 -6.44 -22.53 4.20
C TYR A 277 -7.76 -23.02 3.62
N HIS A 278 -8.77 -22.15 3.55
CA HIS A 278 -10.07 -22.50 3.00
C HIS A 278 -10.03 -22.71 1.48
N ARG A 279 -9.21 -21.95 0.74
CA ARG A 279 -8.93 -22.23 -0.68
C ARG A 279 -8.38 -23.65 -0.87
N ALA A 280 -7.46 -24.10 0.00
CA ALA A 280 -6.92 -25.45 -0.04
C ALA A 280 -7.97 -26.52 0.29
N LEU A 281 -8.83 -26.30 1.29
CA LEU A 281 -9.94 -27.21 1.60
C LEU A 281 -10.92 -27.33 0.44
N ASP A 282 -11.29 -26.21 -0.19
CA ASP A 282 -12.23 -26.18 -1.31
C ASP A 282 -11.69 -26.96 -2.53
N MET A 283 -10.37 -26.98 -2.73
CA MET A 283 -9.72 -27.74 -3.81
C MET A 283 -9.58 -29.24 -3.52
N ASN A 284 -9.79 -29.66 -2.26
CA ASN A 284 -9.45 -31.02 -1.79
C ASN A 284 -10.61 -31.65 -0.99
N ASP A 285 -11.85 -31.42 -1.43
CA ASP A 285 -13.07 -32.01 -0.84
C ASP A 285 -13.19 -31.83 0.69
N GLY A 286 -12.76 -30.67 1.20
CA GLY A 286 -12.79 -30.33 2.62
C GLY A 286 -11.63 -30.91 3.44
N GLN A 287 -10.61 -31.50 2.81
CA GLN A 287 -9.41 -32.01 3.48
C GLN A 287 -8.20 -31.15 3.16
N TYR A 288 -7.33 -30.91 4.15
CA TYR A 288 -6.09 -30.17 3.89
C TYR A 288 -5.01 -31.12 3.32
N PRO A 289 -4.26 -30.75 2.27
CA PRO A 289 -3.35 -31.65 1.56
C PRO A 289 -2.01 -31.92 2.29
N ALA A 290 -1.93 -31.66 3.59
CA ALA A 290 -0.73 -31.86 4.41
C ALA A 290 -1.09 -32.27 5.84
N ASP A 291 -0.15 -32.92 6.54
CA ASP A 291 -0.27 -33.22 7.97
C ASP A 291 -0.11 -31.92 8.78
N LEU A 292 -1.15 -31.57 9.53
CA LEU A 292 -1.22 -30.39 10.39
C LEU A 292 -1.16 -30.72 11.89
N SER A 293 -0.86 -31.96 12.26
CA SER A 293 -0.86 -32.44 13.65
C SER A 293 0.15 -31.73 14.56
N ASN A 294 1.16 -31.10 13.96
CA ASN A 294 2.19 -30.31 14.65
C ASN A 294 1.79 -28.85 14.90
N LEU A 295 0.66 -28.38 14.35
CA LEU A 295 0.17 -27.01 14.58
C LEU A 295 -0.55 -26.91 15.93
N ALA A 296 -0.32 -25.80 16.63
CA ALA A 296 -0.97 -25.53 17.92
C ALA A 296 -2.49 -25.32 17.77
N SER A 297 -2.91 -24.80 16.62
CA SER A 297 -4.31 -24.60 16.26
C SER A 297 -4.46 -24.52 14.74
N LEU A 298 -5.69 -24.67 14.26
CA LEU A 298 -6.05 -24.49 12.85
C LEU A 298 -6.83 -23.17 12.67
N PRO A 299 -6.79 -22.57 11.46
CA PRO A 299 -7.66 -21.44 11.14
C PRO A 299 -9.13 -21.79 11.39
N ARG A 300 -9.89 -20.81 11.91
CA ARG A 300 -11.30 -21.01 12.26
C ARG A 300 -12.11 -21.49 11.05
N PRO A 301 -12.93 -22.54 11.19
CA PRO A 301 -13.86 -22.99 10.16
C PRO A 301 -14.85 -21.89 9.71
N ARG A 302 -15.55 -22.13 8.61
CA ARG A 302 -16.70 -21.30 8.19
C ARG A 302 -17.89 -21.62 9.11
N GLU A 303 -18.46 -20.60 9.74
CA GLU A 303 -19.66 -20.75 10.60
C GLU A 303 -20.99 -20.57 9.84
N GLY A 304 -20.94 -20.25 8.55
CA GLY A 304 -22.11 -20.13 7.68
C GLY A 304 -21.81 -19.37 6.39
N PRO A 305 -22.81 -19.16 5.51
CA PRO A 305 -22.64 -18.43 4.24
C PRO A 305 -22.17 -16.98 4.40
N GLU A 306 -22.56 -16.33 5.50
CA GLU A 306 -22.19 -14.94 5.81
C GLU A 306 -20.76 -14.80 6.34
N ASP A 307 -20.11 -15.92 6.69
CA ASP A 307 -18.76 -15.94 7.21
C ASP A 307 -17.73 -15.96 6.07
N ALA A 308 -17.48 -14.78 5.51
CA ALA A 308 -16.54 -14.60 4.42
C ALA A 308 -15.13 -15.12 4.79
N THR A 309 -14.59 -15.94 3.90
CA THR A 309 -13.19 -16.42 3.95
C THR A 309 -12.36 -15.88 2.80
N GLU A 310 -13.02 -15.46 1.73
CA GLU A 310 -12.40 -14.92 0.53
C GLU A 310 -12.42 -13.40 0.58
N PHE A 311 -11.24 -12.79 0.76
CA PHE A 311 -11.03 -11.34 0.85
C PHE A 311 -10.19 -10.79 -0.31
N HIS A 312 -9.88 -11.65 -1.29
CA HIS A 312 -9.08 -11.31 -2.48
C HIS A 312 -7.66 -10.84 -2.16
N VAL A 313 -7.13 -11.27 -1.02
CA VAL A 313 -5.78 -10.89 -0.54
C VAL A 313 -4.73 -11.77 -1.19
N PHE A 314 -3.61 -11.17 -1.56
CA PHE A 314 -2.43 -11.86 -2.08
C PHE A 314 -1.16 -11.06 -1.82
N VAL A 315 -0.01 -11.71 -2.05
CA VAL A 315 1.30 -11.19 -1.67
C VAL A 315 2.20 -11.06 -2.90
N ASP A 316 3.01 -10.01 -2.93
CA ASP A 316 3.99 -9.71 -3.97
C ASP A 316 5.24 -10.60 -3.88
N PHE A 317 5.08 -11.90 -4.17
CA PHE A 317 6.18 -12.88 -4.10
C PHE A 317 7.37 -12.56 -5.00
N ASP A 318 7.13 -11.80 -6.08
CA ASP A 318 8.14 -11.47 -7.09
C ASP A 318 8.86 -10.14 -6.77
N SER A 319 8.51 -9.47 -5.67
CA SER A 319 8.98 -8.13 -5.29
C SER A 319 8.86 -7.11 -6.44
N ALA A 320 7.79 -7.24 -7.23
CA ALA A 320 7.55 -6.43 -8.41
C ALA A 320 6.85 -5.11 -8.05
N PHE A 321 6.03 -5.11 -7.01
CA PHE A 321 5.38 -3.92 -6.46
C PHE A 321 6.24 -3.29 -5.34
N THR A 322 6.79 -4.11 -4.43
CA THR A 322 7.48 -3.64 -3.23
C THR A 322 8.72 -4.47 -2.94
N GLN A 323 9.70 -3.82 -2.31
CA GLN A 323 10.94 -4.48 -1.89
C GLN A 323 11.20 -4.18 -0.42
N THR A 324 10.73 -5.06 0.47
CA THR A 324 11.00 -4.96 1.92
C THR A 324 12.48 -5.20 2.17
N GLN A 325 13.19 -4.24 2.79
CA GLN A 325 14.64 -4.33 2.97
C GLN A 325 15.07 -5.39 3.99
N CYS A 326 14.32 -5.57 5.08
CA CYS A 326 14.68 -6.49 6.16
C CYS A 326 14.93 -7.92 5.61
N ARG A 327 16.17 -8.40 5.75
CA ARG A 327 16.67 -9.70 5.25
C ARG A 327 16.72 -9.84 3.72
N ASN A 328 16.35 -8.84 2.94
CA ASN A 328 16.53 -8.81 1.49
C ASN A 328 17.77 -8.01 1.06
N GLU A 329 18.68 -7.68 1.98
CA GLU A 329 19.80 -6.77 1.68
C GLU A 329 20.71 -7.30 0.58
N LEU A 330 20.78 -8.63 0.41
CA LEU A 330 21.52 -9.26 -0.69
C LEU A 330 20.88 -8.98 -2.06
N GLU A 331 19.55 -8.93 -2.13
CA GLU A 331 18.78 -8.79 -3.37
C GLU A 331 18.57 -7.33 -3.79
N ILE A 332 18.96 -6.38 -2.93
CA ILE A 332 18.78 -4.94 -3.16
C ILE A 332 20.08 -4.33 -3.70
N GLN A 333 20.01 -3.78 -4.90
CA GLN A 333 21.08 -3.00 -5.49
C GLN A 333 20.56 -1.67 -6.02
N PHE A 334 21.25 -0.58 -5.69
CA PHE A 334 21.00 0.71 -6.31
C PHE A 334 21.53 0.71 -7.74
N LEU A 335 20.61 0.85 -8.70
CA LEU A 335 20.93 0.87 -10.12
C LEU A 335 21.15 2.30 -10.59
N LYS A 336 22.33 2.56 -11.15
CA LYS A 336 22.62 3.82 -11.84
C LYS A 336 22.62 3.57 -13.34
N TYR A 337 21.56 4.04 -14.01
CA TYR A 337 21.45 3.99 -15.45
C TYR A 337 22.30 5.09 -16.10
N LYS A 338 23.02 4.75 -17.16
CA LYS A 338 23.78 5.72 -17.97
C LYS A 338 22.82 6.54 -18.83
N ASN A 339 23.13 7.82 -19.03
CA ASN A 339 22.24 8.72 -19.75
C ASN A 339 22.11 8.43 -21.26
N HIS A 340 23.14 7.87 -21.91
CA HIS A 340 23.17 7.76 -23.37
C HIS A 340 22.52 6.47 -23.90
N ASP A 341 22.72 5.34 -23.22
CA ASP A 341 22.21 4.03 -23.63
C ASP A 341 21.19 3.44 -22.65
N LEU A 342 20.94 4.13 -21.51
CA LEU A 342 20.02 3.69 -20.46
C LEU A 342 20.34 2.27 -19.95
N THR A 343 21.63 1.93 -19.90
CA THR A 343 22.11 0.67 -19.32
C THR A 343 22.57 0.87 -17.87
N ALA A 344 22.36 -0.14 -17.03
CA ALA A 344 22.93 -0.24 -15.69
C ALA A 344 23.79 -1.51 -15.58
N SER A 345 24.86 -1.45 -14.79
CA SER A 345 25.74 -2.61 -14.53
C SER A 345 25.32 -3.33 -13.26
N ILE A 346 25.12 -4.64 -13.36
CA ILE A 346 24.94 -5.55 -12.23
C ILE A 346 26.29 -6.17 -11.91
N SER A 347 26.91 -5.70 -10.83
CA SER A 347 28.22 -6.18 -10.37
C SER A 347 28.16 -6.96 -9.06
N GLY A 348 27.01 -6.99 -8.39
CA GLY A 348 26.80 -7.75 -7.16
C GLY A 348 26.41 -9.19 -7.43
N ASP A 349 27.12 -10.15 -6.84
CA ASP A 349 26.76 -11.57 -6.84
C ASP A 349 25.71 -11.86 -5.76
N PHE A 350 24.49 -11.36 -5.97
CA PHE A 350 23.40 -11.53 -5.01
C PHE A 350 22.93 -12.99 -4.89
N LEU A 351 23.07 -13.77 -5.97
CA LEU A 351 22.78 -15.21 -5.98
C LEU A 351 23.90 -16.05 -5.35
N GLN A 352 25.03 -15.45 -4.99
CA GLN A 352 26.18 -16.12 -4.37
C GLN A 352 26.75 -17.26 -5.23
N GLN A 353 26.81 -17.04 -6.55
CA GLN A 353 27.36 -17.98 -7.54
C GLN A 353 28.90 -18.10 -7.47
N GLY A 354 29.57 -17.22 -6.72
CA GLY A 354 31.01 -17.28 -6.46
C GLY A 354 31.83 -17.07 -7.73
N SER A 355 32.79 -17.97 -7.99
CA SER A 355 33.71 -17.87 -9.13
C SER A 355 33.03 -17.98 -10.50
N VAL A 356 31.75 -18.37 -10.56
CA VAL A 356 30.95 -18.42 -11.78
C VAL A 356 30.30 -17.08 -12.10
N PHE A 357 30.06 -16.21 -11.11
CA PHE A 357 29.42 -14.92 -11.33
C PHE A 357 30.24 -14.05 -12.29
N ARG A 358 29.56 -13.47 -13.28
CA ARG A 358 30.14 -12.48 -14.19
C ARG A 358 29.22 -11.25 -14.18
N PRO A 359 29.75 -10.05 -13.94
CA PRO A 359 28.97 -8.83 -14.07
C PRO A 359 28.30 -8.75 -15.45
N TYR A 360 27.06 -8.28 -15.48
CA TYR A 360 26.28 -8.14 -16.70
C TYR A 360 25.53 -6.82 -16.72
N THR A 361 25.12 -6.37 -17.90
CA THR A 361 24.37 -5.14 -18.07
C THR A 361 22.88 -5.43 -18.22
N ILE A 362 22.05 -4.57 -17.66
CA ILE A 362 20.61 -4.57 -17.88
C ILE A 362 20.19 -3.29 -18.58
N GLN A 363 19.14 -3.39 -19.40
CA GLN A 363 18.51 -2.26 -20.07
C GLN A 363 17.39 -1.70 -19.19
N MET A 364 17.25 -0.37 -19.14
CA MET A 364 16.09 0.25 -18.50
C MET A 364 14.79 -0.25 -19.15
N PRO A 365 13.81 -0.72 -18.38
CA PRO A 365 12.51 -1.11 -18.93
C PRO A 365 11.85 0.04 -19.70
N SER A 366 11.24 -0.27 -20.86
CA SER A 366 10.71 0.77 -21.75
C SER A 366 9.54 1.56 -21.16
N ASN A 367 8.75 0.96 -20.27
CA ASN A 367 7.69 1.66 -19.54
C ASN A 367 8.28 2.64 -18.52
N LEU A 368 9.35 2.26 -17.83
CA LEU A 368 10.06 3.15 -16.91
C LEU A 368 10.70 4.34 -17.62
N TYR A 369 11.35 4.11 -18.77
CA TYR A 369 11.89 5.20 -19.60
C TYR A 369 10.79 6.18 -20.05
N ARG A 370 9.67 5.67 -20.55
CA ARG A 370 8.53 6.49 -20.97
C ARG A 370 7.96 7.31 -19.82
N ALA A 371 7.85 6.71 -18.64
CA ALA A 371 7.34 7.37 -17.45
C ALA A 371 8.23 8.51 -16.96
N PHE A 372 9.55 8.29 -16.94
CA PHE A 372 10.50 9.37 -16.64
C PHE A 372 10.59 10.41 -17.76
N GLY A 373 10.42 10.04 -19.03
CA GLY A 373 10.41 11.00 -20.15
C GLY A 373 9.25 11.98 -20.09
N ARG A 374 8.06 11.53 -19.65
CA ARG A 374 6.90 12.41 -19.41
C ARG A 374 7.16 13.45 -18.33
N PHE A 375 7.92 13.09 -17.29
CA PHE A 375 8.34 14.03 -16.24
C PHE A 375 9.09 15.23 -16.83
N ALA A 376 10.10 14.96 -17.67
CA ALA A 376 10.94 16.00 -18.24
C ALA A 376 10.17 16.93 -19.19
N HIS A 377 9.24 16.39 -19.99
CA HIS A 377 8.36 17.21 -20.82
C HIS A 377 7.46 18.14 -19.99
N MET A 378 7.02 17.72 -18.81
CA MET A 378 6.23 18.55 -17.89
C MET A 378 7.06 19.63 -17.19
N THR A 379 8.35 19.40 -16.95
CA THR A 379 9.27 20.38 -16.34
C THR A 379 9.92 21.33 -17.36
N GLY A 380 9.62 21.18 -18.65
CA GLY A 380 10.20 21.98 -19.72
C GLY A 380 11.63 21.57 -20.10
N GLU A 381 12.13 20.46 -19.56
CA GLU A 381 13.38 19.85 -19.97
C GLU A 381 13.13 18.99 -21.22
N THR A 382 13.68 19.42 -22.36
CA THR A 382 13.64 18.64 -23.59
C THR A 382 14.52 17.41 -23.43
N VAL A 383 13.93 16.25 -23.16
CA VAL A 383 14.61 14.96 -23.35
C VAL A 383 14.70 14.75 -24.86
N THR A 384 15.90 14.95 -25.40
CA THR A 384 16.20 14.54 -26.77
C THR A 384 15.94 13.04 -26.88
N PRO A 385 15.10 12.60 -27.83
CA PRO A 385 14.91 11.17 -28.06
C PRO A 385 16.27 10.58 -28.45
N ALA A 386 16.64 9.46 -27.84
CA ALA A 386 17.75 8.67 -28.35
C ALA A 386 17.41 8.24 -29.80
N PRO A 387 18.38 8.27 -30.73
CA PRO A 387 18.14 7.83 -32.09
C PRO A 387 17.74 6.35 -32.06
N SER A 388 16.68 6.03 -32.79
CA SER A 388 16.22 4.67 -33.04
C SER A 388 17.38 3.79 -33.51
N LEU A 389 17.66 2.70 -32.79
CA LEU A 389 18.47 1.58 -33.24
C LEU A 389 17.57 0.48 -33.79
#